data_AF-A0A1A7XJA3-F1
#
_entry.id   AF-A0A1A7XJA3-F1
#
_cell.length_a   1.000
_cell.length_b   1.000
_cell.length_c   1.000
_cell.angle_alpha   90.00
_cell.angle_beta   90.00
_cell.angle_gamma   90.00
#
_symmetry.space_group_name_H-M   'P 1'
#
loop_
_entity.id
_entity.type
_entity.pdbx_description
1 polymer ?
#
loop_
_entity_poly.entity_id
_entity_poly.type
_entity_poly.pdbx_seq_one_letter_code
_entity_poly.pdbx_strand_id
1 'polypeptide(L)'
;MIKWDKLNDEGFNLVATITNMRHSQGDLLVLDACPPPSQSTWSPSAVMQQTDGAAELQDECLKLQDVVDRMVVVVKKMEHLMELQRGVLELEEFQFGPEGRRVPLCLSWKTREFGKSA
;
A
#
# COMPACT_ATOMS: atom_id res chain seq x y z
N MET A 1 -10.69 11.61 -3.66
CA MET A 1 -10.46 10.22 -4.12
C MET A 1 -8.97 9.94 -3.96
N ILE A 2 -8.59 8.94 -3.18
CA ILE A 2 -7.17 8.57 -3.05
C ILE A 2 -6.72 8.02 -4.41
N LYS A 3 -5.70 8.62 -5.01
CA LYS A 3 -5.14 8.16 -6.28
C LYS A 3 -4.23 6.97 -6.01
N TRP A 4 -4.46 5.86 -6.73
CA TRP A 4 -3.65 4.64 -6.65
C TRP A 4 -2.15 4.94 -6.73
N ASP A 5 -1.74 5.76 -7.70
CA ASP A 5 -0.33 6.13 -7.92
C ASP A 5 0.30 6.76 -6.69
N LYS A 6 -0.43 7.65 -5.99
CA LYS A 6 0.07 8.31 -4.77
C LYS A 6 0.27 7.30 -3.64
N LEU A 7 -0.65 6.37 -3.43
CA LEU A 7 -0.49 5.31 -2.41
C LEU A 7 0.68 4.39 -2.76
N ASN A 8 0.83 4.06 -4.04
CA ASN A 8 1.92 3.24 -4.53
C ASN A 8 3.27 3.89 -4.25
N ASP A 9 3.45 5.15 -4.64
CA ASP A 9 4.67 5.91 -4.36
C ASP A 9 4.95 6.04 -2.86
N GLU A 10 3.92 6.31 -2.05
CA GLU A 10 4.02 6.38 -0.59
C GLU A 10 4.53 5.05 0.00
N GLY A 11 3.95 3.92 -0.42
CA GLY A 11 4.36 2.59 0.02
C GLY A 11 5.79 2.23 -0.42
N PHE A 12 6.16 2.54 -1.67
CA PHE A 12 7.52 2.30 -2.17
C PHE A 12 8.57 3.08 -1.37
N ASN A 13 8.29 4.35 -1.06
CA ASN A 13 9.19 5.18 -0.26
C ASN A 13 9.35 4.63 1.17
N LEU A 14 8.27 4.21 1.83
CA LEU A 14 8.33 3.60 3.17
C LEU A 14 9.15 2.31 3.18
N VAL A 15 8.96 1.43 2.18
CA VAL A 15 9.77 0.20 2.04
C VAL A 15 11.25 0.52 1.86
N ALA A 16 11.58 1.53 1.06
CA ALA A 16 12.96 1.98 0.88
C ALA A 16 13.56 2.49 2.19
N THR A 17 12.84 3.32 2.95
CA THR A 17 13.24 3.80 4.27
C THR A 17 13.51 2.64 5.24
N ILE A 18 12.56 1.71 5.39
CA ILE A 18 12.69 0.52 6.25
C ILE A 18 13.91 -0.32 5.87
N THR A 19 14.14 -0.51 4.56
CA THR A 19 15.28 -1.27 4.07
C THR A 19 16.61 -0.60 4.41
N ASN A 20 16.69 0.73 4.26
CA ASN A 20 17.87 1.50 4.62
C ASN A 20 18.14 1.48 6.13
N MET A 21 17.10 1.56 6.96
CA MET A 21 17.22 1.43 8.42
C MET A 21 17.78 0.07 8.82
N ARG A 22 17.27 -1.01 8.21
CA ARG A 22 17.80 -2.37 8.42
C ARG A 22 19.25 -2.53 7.99
N HIS A 23 19.65 -1.96 6.85
CA HIS A 23 21.03 -2.00 6.39
C HIS A 23 21.95 -1.29 7.38
N SER A 24 21.52 -0.11 7.87
CA SER A 24 22.28 0.68 8.84
C SER A 24 22.44 -0.02 10.19
N GLN A 25 21.43 -0.76 10.66
CA GLN A 25 21.54 -1.59 11.85
C GLN A 25 22.39 -2.85 11.62
N GLY A 26 22.32 -3.47 10.44
CA GLY A 26 23.13 -4.63 10.07
C GLY A 26 24.63 -4.31 10.01
N ASP A 27 25.00 -3.17 9.43
CA ASP A 27 26.40 -2.69 9.40
C ASP A 27 26.96 -2.44 10.81
N LEU A 28 26.11 -2.01 11.75
CA LEU A 28 26.49 -1.77 13.14
C LEU A 28 26.75 -3.08 13.92
N LEU A 29 26.07 -4.18 13.54
CA LEU A 29 26.28 -5.51 14.12
C LEU A 29 27.49 -6.25 13.55
N VAL A 30 27.92 -5.94 12.32
CA VAL A 30 29.11 -6.56 11.69
C VAL A 30 30.42 -5.97 12.24
N LEU A 31 30.40 -4.71 12.72
CA LEU A 31 31.57 -4.07 13.33
C LEU A 31 31.91 -4.60 14.75
N ASP A 32 31.00 -5.32 15.40
CA ASP A 32 31.12 -5.86 16.77
C ASP A 32 31.71 -7.29 16.82
N ALA A 33 32.03 -7.89 15.67
CA ALA A 33 32.47 -9.29 15.57
C ALA A 33 33.99 -9.52 15.81
N CYS A 34 34.70 -8.60 16.46
CA CYS A 34 36.12 -8.79 16.78
C CYS A 34 36.45 -8.45 18.24
N PRO A 35 36.42 -9.42 19.17
CA PRO A 35 36.89 -9.19 20.53
C PRO A 35 38.36 -9.61 20.70
N PRO A 36 39.25 -8.77 21.27
CA PRO A 36 40.29 -9.26 22.15
C PRO A 36 39.70 -9.50 23.56
N PRO A 37 40.21 -10.46 24.33
CA PRO A 37 39.66 -10.78 25.62
C PRO A 37 40.11 -9.72 26.63
N SER A 38 39.22 -8.86 27.10
CA SER A 38 39.11 -8.40 28.50
C SER A 38 38.20 -7.17 28.62
N GLN A 39 37.27 -7.27 29.58
CA GLN A 39 36.44 -6.18 30.16
C GLN A 39 35.32 -5.63 29.28
N SER A 40 34.18 -6.31 29.36
CA SER A 40 32.85 -5.83 28.97
C SER A 40 32.52 -4.51 29.69
N THR A 41 32.73 -3.39 29.01
CA THR A 41 32.04 -2.13 29.33
C THR A 41 30.93 -1.96 28.31
N TRP A 42 29.80 -2.64 28.53
CA TRP A 42 28.59 -2.41 27.75
C TRP A 42 28.12 -0.99 28.10
N SER A 43 28.33 -0.04 27.18
CA SER A 43 27.98 1.36 27.42
C SER A 43 26.44 1.52 27.45
N PRO A 44 25.85 2.16 28.47
CA PRO A 44 24.40 2.37 28.55
C PRO A 44 23.82 3.10 27.32
N SER A 45 24.64 3.96 26.69
CA SER A 45 24.26 4.71 25.49
C SER A 45 24.01 3.83 24.26
N ALA A 46 24.72 2.71 24.10
CA ALA A 46 24.52 1.80 22.96
C ALA A 46 23.19 1.02 23.07
N VAL A 47 22.77 0.67 24.30
CA VAL A 47 21.46 0.04 24.56
C VAL A 47 20.33 1.03 24.28
N MET A 48 20.47 2.28 24.73
CA MET A 48 19.46 3.32 24.47
C MET A 48 19.30 3.62 22.98
N GLN A 49 20.40 3.69 22.22
CA GLN A 49 20.37 3.91 20.77
C GLN A 49 19.70 2.75 20.00
N GLN A 50 19.90 1.51 20.44
CA GLN A 50 19.24 0.35 19.83
C GLN A 50 17.73 0.32 20.13
N THR A 51 17.31 0.70 21.35
CA THR A 51 15.89 0.77 21.69
C THR A 51 15.15 1.88 20.95
N ASP A 52 15.81 3.02 20.70
CA ASP A 52 15.24 4.15 19.96
C ASP A 52 15.06 3.81 18.47
N GLY A 53 16.10 3.24 17.84
CA GLY A 53 16.03 2.79 16.44
C GLY A 53 15.04 1.64 16.20
N ALA A 54 14.77 0.81 17.21
CA ALA A 54 13.74 -0.22 17.14
C ALA A 54 12.32 0.37 17.17
N ALA A 55 12.08 1.42 17.96
CA ALA A 55 10.80 2.11 18.03
C ALA A 55 10.50 2.87 16.72
N GLU A 56 11.49 3.54 16.13
CA GLU A 56 11.36 4.20 14.84
C GLU A 56 11.04 3.21 13.71
N LEU A 57 11.73 2.06 13.68
CA LEU A 57 11.45 1.02 12.68
C LEU A 57 10.03 0.48 12.81
N GLN A 58 9.54 0.31 14.04
CA GLN A 58 8.18 -0.12 14.30
C GLN A 58 7.16 0.91 13.80
N ASP A 59 7.39 2.20 14.03
CA ASP A 59 6.53 3.28 13.53
C ASP A 59 6.46 3.29 11.98
N GLU A 60 7.60 3.14 11.31
CA GLU A 60 7.63 3.05 9.84
C GLU A 60 6.90 1.80 9.31
N CYS A 61 6.98 0.66 10.01
CA CYS A 61 6.22 -0.53 9.65
C CYS A 61 4.71 -0.34 9.84
N LEU A 62 4.28 0.37 10.89
CA LEU A 62 2.87 0.71 11.11
C LEU A 62 2.34 1.66 10.03
N LYS A 63 3.13 2.65 9.61
CA LYS A 63 2.79 3.51 8.47
C LYS A 63 2.63 2.72 7.18
N LEU A 64 3.53 1.77 6.91
CA LEU A 64 3.43 0.92 5.73
C LEU A 64 2.17 0.05 5.77
N GLN A 65 1.81 -0.49 6.93
CA GLN A 65 0.58 -1.25 7.11
C GLN A 65 -0.65 -0.41 6.79
N ASP A 66 -0.72 0.84 7.26
CA ASP A 66 -1.83 1.75 6.94
C ASP A 66 -1.93 2.03 5.42
N VAL A 67 -0.82 2.20 4.72
CA VAL A 67 -0.81 2.34 3.25
C VAL A 67 -1.39 1.09 2.57
N VAL A 68 -0.99 -0.10 3.02
CA VAL A 68 -1.49 -1.37 2.48
C VAL A 68 -2.99 -1.52 2.74
N ASP A 69 -3.46 -1.18 3.93
CA ASP A 69 -4.89 -1.22 4.25
C ASP A 69 -5.69 -0.26 3.36
N ARG A 70 -5.16 0.94 3.10
CA ARG A 70 -5.72 1.89 2.14
C ARG A 70 -5.72 1.34 0.70
N MET A 71 -4.67 0.63 0.28
CA MET A 71 -4.63 -0.03 -1.03
C MET A 71 -5.71 -1.11 -1.16
N VAL A 72 -5.90 -1.93 -0.13
CA VAL A 72 -6.97 -2.97 -0.10
C VAL A 72 -8.35 -2.33 -0.31
N VAL A 73 -8.62 -1.18 0.31
CA VAL A 73 -9.89 -0.45 0.10
C VAL A 73 -10.06 -0.01 -1.36
N VAL A 74 -8.99 0.43 -2.03
CA VAL A 74 -9.03 0.81 -3.44
C VAL A 74 -9.30 -0.41 -4.33
N VAL A 75 -8.59 -1.52 -4.10
CA VAL A 75 -8.77 -2.76 -4.85
C VAL A 75 -10.20 -3.28 -4.71
N LYS A 76 -10.76 -3.32 -3.50
CA LYS A 76 -12.17 -3.73 -3.27
C LYS A 76 -13.17 -2.87 -4.04
N LYS A 77 -12.91 -1.55 -4.15
CA LYS A 77 -13.76 -0.66 -4.95
C LYS A 77 -13.63 -0.93 -6.45
N MET A 78 -12.44 -1.27 -6.93
CA MET A 78 -12.21 -1.66 -8.32
C MET A 78 -12.89 -2.99 -8.64
N GLU A 79 -12.79 -3.98 -7.76
CA GLU A 79 -13.48 -5.28 -7.87
C GLU A 79 -15.00 -5.06 -7.98
N HIS A 80 -15.58 -4.30 -7.05
CA HIS A 80 -17.01 -4.00 -7.09
C HIS A 80 -17.42 -3.25 -8.36
N LEU A 81 -16.59 -2.31 -8.84
CA LEU A 81 -16.87 -1.61 -10.10
C LEU A 81 -16.86 -2.57 -11.29
N MET A 82 -15.97 -3.56 -11.31
CA MET A 82 -15.93 -4.57 -12.37
C MET A 82 -17.16 -5.49 -12.32
N GLU A 83 -17.63 -5.86 -11.13
CA GLU A 83 -18.88 -6.63 -10.96
C GLU A 83 -20.08 -5.85 -11.49
N LEU A 84 -20.18 -4.56 -11.18
CA LEU A 84 -21.24 -3.70 -11.72
C LEU A 84 -21.16 -3.59 -13.25
N GLN A 85 -19.96 -3.41 -13.80
CA GLN A 85 -19.76 -3.37 -15.25
C GLN A 85 -20.17 -4.69 -15.91
N ARG A 86 -19.84 -5.84 -15.29
CA ARG A 86 -20.26 -7.16 -15.75
C ARG A 86 -21.79 -7.27 -15.77
N GLY A 87 -22.47 -6.91 -14.69
CA GLY A 87 -23.93 -6.96 -14.62
C GLY A 87 -24.61 -6.06 -15.66
N VAL A 88 -24.01 -4.91 -15.98
CA VAL A 88 -24.52 -4.06 -17.06
C VAL A 88 -24.38 -4.70 -18.43
N LEU A 89 -23.24 -5.37 -18.71
CA LEU A 89 -23.04 -6.10 -19.96
C LEU A 89 -24.03 -7.27 -20.10
N GLU A 90 -24.25 -8.02 -19.02
CA GLU A 90 -25.23 -9.11 -18.99
C GLU A 90 -26.66 -8.61 -19.23
N LEU A 91 -27.01 -7.46 -18.65
CA LEU A 91 -28.32 -6.85 -18.87
C LEU A 91 -28.49 -6.36 -20.32
N GLU A 92 -27.42 -5.87 -20.93
CA GLU A 92 -27.42 -5.48 -22.35
C GLU A 92 -27.58 -6.69 -23.27
N GLU A 93 -26.85 -7.78 -23.02
CA GLU A 93 -27.01 -9.04 -23.75
C GLU A 93 -28.42 -9.62 -23.57
N PHE A 94 -28.97 -9.58 -22.36
CA PHE A 94 -30.32 -10.06 -22.09
C PHE A 94 -31.39 -9.29 -22.87
N GLN A 95 -31.28 -7.96 -22.96
CA GLN A 95 -32.28 -7.12 -23.63
C GLN A 95 -32.14 -7.07 -25.15
N PHE A 96 -30.91 -7.14 -25.68
CA PHE A 96 -30.62 -6.87 -27.09
C PHE A 96 -30.00 -8.07 -27.83
N GLY A 97 -29.77 -9.18 -27.13
CA GLY A 97 -29.09 -10.36 -27.66
C GLY A 97 -27.57 -10.20 -27.69
N PRO A 98 -26.83 -11.22 -28.18
CA PRO A 98 -25.36 -11.25 -28.17
C PRO A 98 -24.72 -10.20 -29.09
N GLU A 99 -25.45 -9.71 -30.10
CA GLU A 99 -25.04 -8.60 -30.96
C GLU A 99 -25.09 -7.25 -30.23
N GLY A 100 -25.82 -7.20 -29.10
CA GLY A 100 -26.00 -6.01 -28.28
C GLY A 100 -26.60 -4.85 -29.05
N ARG A 101 -26.27 -3.64 -28.60
CA ARG A 101 -26.66 -2.37 -29.21
C ARG A 101 -25.46 -1.83 -29.95
N ARG A 102 -25.65 -1.00 -30.99
CA ARG A 102 -24.53 -0.34 -31.67
C ARG A 102 -23.59 0.45 -30.74
N VAL A 103 -24.10 0.94 -29.60
CA VAL A 103 -23.31 1.62 -28.56
C VAL A 103 -23.87 1.27 -27.18
N PRO A 104 -23.10 0.65 -26.26
CA PRO A 104 -23.47 0.43 -24.86
C PRO A 104 -23.76 1.71 -24.07
N LEU A 105 -24.81 1.72 -23.22
CA LEU A 105 -25.31 2.96 -22.57
C LEU A 105 -24.31 3.37 -21.51
N CYS A 106 -23.71 2.40 -20.83
CA CYS A 106 -22.66 2.59 -19.84
C CYS A 106 -21.43 3.32 -20.37
N LEU A 107 -21.10 3.18 -21.67
CA LEU A 107 -20.00 3.91 -22.31
C LEU A 107 -20.39 5.33 -22.72
N SER A 108 -21.69 5.60 -22.88
CA SER A 108 -22.22 6.93 -23.21
C SER A 108 -22.54 7.79 -21.98
N TRP A 109 -22.70 7.17 -20.81
CA TRP A 109 -23.08 7.85 -19.58
C TRP A 109 -21.91 8.62 -18.98
N LYS A 110 -22.05 9.94 -18.92
CA LYS A 110 -21.07 10.79 -18.25
C LYS A 110 -21.29 10.69 -16.75
N THR A 111 -20.21 10.58 -15.98
CA THR A 111 -20.24 10.42 -14.50
C THR A 111 -21.11 11.46 -13.78
N ARG A 112 -21.27 12.65 -14.36
CA ARG A 112 -22.16 13.72 -13.86
C ARG A 112 -23.65 13.39 -13.86
N GLU A 113 -24.08 12.40 -14.62
CA GLU A 113 -25.50 12.01 -14.75
C GLU A 113 -25.92 11.01 -13.65
N PHE A 114 -24.95 10.37 -12.99
CA PHE A 114 -25.21 9.50 -11.82
C PHE A 114 -25.52 10.26 -10.53
N GLY A 115 -25.18 11.55 -10.44
CA GLY A 115 -25.33 12.36 -9.21
C GLY A 115 -26.63 13.16 -9.10
N LYS A 116 -27.60 12.97 -10.01
CA LYS A 116 -28.81 13.83 -10.11
C LYS A 116 -30.14 13.10 -9.94
N SER A 117 -30.15 11.85 -9.49
CA SER A 117 -31.39 11.21 -9.06
C SER A 117 -31.50 11.27 -7.55
N ALA A 118 -32.05 12.40 -7.07
CA ALA A 118 -32.72 12.54 -5.78
C ALA A 118 -34.10 13.16 -6.06
#